data_AF-A0A917G9N4-F1
#
_entry.id   AF-A0A917G9N4-F1
#
_cell.length_a   1.000
_cell.length_b   1.000
_cell.length_c   1.000
_cell.angle_alpha   90.00
_cell.angle_beta   90.00
_cell.angle_gamma   90.00
#
_symmetry.space_group_name_H-M   'P 1'
#
loop_
_entity.id
_entity.type
_entity.pdbx_description
1 polymer ?
#
loop_
_entity_poly.entity_id
_entity_poly.type
_entity_poly.pdbx_seq_one_letter_code
_entity_poly.pdbx_strand_id
1 'polypeptide(L)'
;MQKSYNYTCFYCQIEYKPTKRGRQKFCSTSCRVANFNANKKLKQLPATEKTPKEIVPEKKYDAPKVNMADITNAALGNVASNLLINMFTPKNQKAATKQDLADFKAHYNGGRFRPVLNCPPNELGQTAYFDLEKNEVIFSYQKLY
;
A
#
# COMPACT_ATOMS: atom_id res chain seq x y z
N MET A 1 35.63 -7.89 27.52
CA MET A 1 34.66 -7.65 26.43
C MET A 1 33.48 -8.59 26.61
N GLN A 2 32.28 -8.10 26.95
CA GLN A 2 31.08 -8.93 27.03
C GLN A 2 30.60 -9.20 25.60
N LYS A 3 30.68 -10.45 25.12
CA LYS A 3 30.10 -10.84 23.82
C LYS A 3 28.57 -10.83 23.94
N SER A 4 27.91 -9.83 23.37
CA SER A 4 26.46 -9.80 23.19
C SER A 4 26.09 -10.73 22.03
N TYR A 5 25.47 -11.87 22.36
CA TYR A 5 24.95 -12.80 21.35
C TYR A 5 23.48 -12.45 21.09
N ASN A 6 23.24 -11.36 20.39
CA ASN A 6 21.90 -11.00 19.91
C ASN A 6 21.56 -11.83 18.69
N TYR A 7 20.30 -12.27 18.59
CA TYR A 7 19.77 -13.05 17.49
C TYR A 7 18.63 -12.25 16.85
N THR A 8 18.42 -12.42 15.55
CA THR A 8 17.29 -11.80 14.84
C THR A 8 16.10 -12.75 14.82
N CYS A 9 14.92 -12.26 15.19
CA CYS A 9 13.69 -13.06 15.17
C CYS A 9 13.23 -13.34 13.74
N PHE A 10 12.95 -14.60 13.42
CA PHE A 10 12.52 -15.01 12.06
C PHE A 10 11.13 -14.52 11.65
N TYR A 11 10.38 -13.93 12.58
CA TYR A 11 9.04 -13.38 12.31
C TYR A 11 9.04 -11.85 12.27
N CYS A 12 9.38 -11.20 13.38
CA CYS A 12 9.32 -9.73 13.50
C CYS A 12 10.62 -9.02 13.12
N GLN A 13 11.71 -9.75 12.82
CA GLN A 13 13.02 -9.19 12.46
C GLN A 13 13.67 -8.27 13.51
N ILE A 14 13.18 -8.30 14.76
CA ILE A 14 13.77 -7.56 15.88
C ILE A 14 14.90 -8.39 16.51
N GLU A 15 15.95 -7.70 16.94
CA GLU A 15 17.03 -8.28 17.74
C GLU A 15 16.57 -8.64 19.15
N TYR A 16 16.94 -9.83 19.62
CA TYR A 16 16.63 -10.27 20.98
C TYR A 16 17.78 -11.10 21.56
N LYS A 17 17.85 -11.10 22.90
CA LYS A 17 18.75 -11.96 23.65
C LYS A 17 18.11 -13.34 23.81
N PRO A 18 18.66 -14.43 23.24
CA PRO A 18 18.05 -15.75 23.35
C PRO A 18 18.19 -16.29 24.77
N THR A 19 17.14 -16.95 25.25
CA THR A 19 17.18 -17.74 26.49
C THR A 19 17.95 -19.03 26.29
N LYS A 20 17.84 -19.65 25.09
CA LYS A 20 18.57 -20.86 24.69
C LYS A 20 19.41 -20.61 23.44
N ARG A 21 20.73 -20.47 23.63
CA ARG A 21 21.71 -20.24 22.55
C ARG A 21 21.68 -21.37 21.53
N GLY A 22 21.83 -21.04 20.25
CA GLY A 22 21.90 -22.00 19.13
C GLY A 22 20.60 -22.72 18.76
N ARG A 23 19.52 -22.60 19.55
CA ARG A 23 18.23 -23.26 19.28
C ARG A 23 17.06 -22.29 19.09
N GLN A 24 17.07 -21.17 19.79
CA GLN A 24 15.96 -20.22 19.75
C GLN A 24 16.00 -19.40 18.46
N LYS A 25 14.92 -19.49 17.66
CA LYS A 25 14.75 -18.77 16.37
C LYS A 25 13.81 -17.56 16.47
N PHE A 26 13.03 -17.48 17.54
CA PHE A 26 11.99 -16.46 17.72
C PHE A 26 12.16 -15.75 19.07
N CYS A 27 11.87 -14.45 19.10
CA CYS A 27 11.94 -13.66 20.33
C CYS A 27 10.87 -14.05 21.36
N SER A 28 9.73 -14.58 20.91
CA SER A 28 8.61 -14.97 21.77
C SER A 28 7.84 -16.18 21.23
N THR A 29 7.02 -16.79 22.09
CA THR A 29 6.05 -17.83 21.72
C THR A 29 5.02 -17.32 20.73
N SER A 30 4.58 -16.06 20.88
CA SER A 30 3.66 -15.42 19.94
C SER A 30 4.23 -15.32 18.53
N CYS A 31 5.50 -14.89 18.38
CA CYS A 31 6.19 -14.84 17.09
C CYS A 31 6.34 -16.22 16.44
N ARG A 32 6.61 -17.26 17.25
CA ARG A 32 6.70 -18.65 16.76
C ARG A 32 5.36 -19.13 16.19
N VAL A 33 4.25 -18.89 16.90
CA VAL A 33 2.91 -19.31 16.46
C VAL A 33 2.44 -18.51 15.25
N ALA A 34 2.65 -17.19 15.25
CA ALA A 34 2.31 -16.32 14.14
C ALA A 34 3.04 -16.73 12.85
N ASN A 35 4.35 -17.02 12.95
CA ASN A 35 5.13 -17.52 11.83
C ASN A 35 4.64 -18.89 11.32
N PHE A 36 4.26 -19.80 12.22
CA PHE A 36 3.67 -21.09 11.81
C PHE A 36 2.36 -20.90 11.04
N ASN A 37 1.46 -20.05 11.54
CA ASN A 37 0.18 -19.77 10.90
C ASN A 37 0.33 -19.09 9.53
N ALA A 38 1.27 -18.15 9.40
CA ALA A 38 1.58 -17.51 8.13
C ALA A 38 2.04 -18.55 7.09
N ASN A 39 2.96 -19.43 7.47
CA ASN A 39 3.46 -20.49 6.59
C ASN A 39 2.40 -21.56 6.26
N LYS A 40 1.46 -21.83 7.18
CA LYS A 40 0.34 -22.73 6.92
C LYS A 40 -0.60 -22.15 5.86
N LYS A 41 -0.89 -20.85 5.92
CA LYS A 41 -1.72 -20.16 4.91
C LYS A 41 -1.05 -20.17 3.52
N LEU A 42 0.27 -19.94 3.46
CA LEU A 42 1.02 -20.00 2.19
C LEU A 42 0.99 -21.40 1.54
N LYS A 43 0.98 -22.47 2.33
CA LYS A 43 0.88 -23.85 1.83
C LYS A 43 -0.54 -24.25 1.40
N GLN A 44 -1.56 -23.48 1.80
CA GLN A 44 -2.96 -23.74 1.47
C GLN A 44 -3.45 -22.93 0.27
N LEU A 45 -2.64 -21.98 -0.23
CA LEU A 45 -2.88 -21.38 -1.53
C LEU A 45 -2.54 -22.42 -2.61
N PRO A 46 -3.40 -22.66 -3.61
CA PRO A 46 -3.04 -23.51 -4.73
C PRO A 46 -1.77 -22.94 -5.36
N ALA A 47 -0.76 -23.80 -5.52
CA ALA A 47 0.51 -23.40 -6.11
C ALA A 47 0.23 -22.80 -7.49
N THR A 48 0.44 -21.49 -7.65
CA THR A 48 0.51 -20.89 -8.98
C THR A 48 1.73 -21.49 -9.66
N GLU A 49 1.47 -22.46 -10.52
CA GLU A 49 2.50 -23.09 -11.34
C GLU A 49 3.24 -22.00 -12.11
N LYS A 50 4.56 -22.08 -12.03
CA LYS A 50 5.51 -21.21 -12.70
C LYS A 50 5.26 -21.30 -14.21
N THR A 51 5.19 -20.16 -14.88
CA THR A 51 5.22 -20.05 -16.34
C THR A 51 6.42 -20.79 -16.93
N PRO A 52 6.20 -21.58 -18.00
CA PRO A 52 6.97 -21.37 -19.23
C PRO A 52 6.07 -21.04 -20.42
N LYS A 53 6.68 -20.40 -21.43
CA LYS A 53 6.08 -19.79 -22.62
C LYS A 53 5.48 -20.81 -23.61
N GLU A 54 4.46 -20.32 -24.33
CA GLU A 54 4.07 -20.62 -25.72
C GLU A 54 3.57 -22.05 -26.08
N ILE A 55 2.27 -22.16 -26.38
CA ILE A 55 1.65 -22.43 -27.69
C ILE A 55 0.19 -22.88 -27.43
N VAL A 56 -0.76 -22.17 -28.02
CA VAL A 56 -2.20 -22.49 -27.99
C VAL A 56 -2.45 -23.82 -28.72
N PRO A 57 -3.20 -24.74 -28.11
CA PRO A 57 -4.35 -25.26 -28.85
C PRO A 57 -5.62 -25.28 -27.98
N GLU A 58 -6.72 -24.84 -28.57
CA GLU A 58 -8.07 -24.83 -28.03
C GLU A 58 -8.46 -26.21 -27.47
N LYS A 59 -8.75 -26.29 -26.16
CA LYS A 59 -9.47 -27.41 -25.57
C LYS A 59 -10.65 -26.88 -24.77
N LYS A 60 -11.80 -27.48 -25.07
CA LYS A 60 -13.14 -27.19 -24.57
C LYS A 60 -13.12 -27.03 -23.06
N TYR A 61 -13.58 -25.87 -22.57
CA TYR A 61 -13.82 -25.65 -21.14
C TYR A 61 -15.07 -26.42 -20.73
N ASP A 62 -14.89 -27.54 -20.04
CA ASP A 62 -15.89 -27.97 -19.06
C ASP A 62 -15.85 -26.93 -17.94
N ALA A 63 -16.86 -26.07 -17.88
CA ALA A 63 -16.96 -25.05 -16.85
C ALA A 63 -16.84 -25.74 -15.48
N PRO A 64 -15.92 -25.29 -14.58
CA PRO A 64 -15.91 -25.80 -13.23
C PRO A 64 -17.27 -25.50 -12.62
N LYS A 65 -17.97 -26.55 -12.16
CA LYS A 65 -19.21 -26.42 -11.39
C LYS A 65 -18.87 -25.70 -10.10
N VAL A 66 -18.88 -24.37 -10.15
CA VAL A 66 -18.79 -23.52 -8.97
C VAL A 66 -20.09 -23.72 -8.20
N ASN A 67 -19.99 -24.41 -7.07
CA ASN A 67 -21.13 -24.65 -6.20
C ASN A 67 -21.50 -23.29 -5.59
N MET A 68 -22.77 -22.89 -5.64
CA MET A 68 -23.23 -21.60 -5.07
C MET A 68 -22.88 -21.47 -3.58
N ALA A 69 -22.77 -22.60 -2.87
CA ALA A 69 -22.34 -22.66 -1.47
C ALA A 69 -20.88 -22.19 -1.27
N ASP A 70 -19.98 -22.46 -2.23
CA ASP A 70 -18.57 -22.06 -2.15
C ASP A 70 -18.40 -20.55 -2.40
N ILE A 71 -19.24 -19.98 -3.28
CA ILE A 71 -19.30 -18.53 -3.51
C ILE A 71 -19.84 -17.80 -2.28
N THR A 72 -20.81 -18.40 -1.58
CA THR A 72 -21.48 -17.77 -0.43
C THR A 72 -20.52 -17.58 0.75
N ASN A 73 -19.72 -18.60 1.09
CA ASN A 73 -18.76 -18.49 2.20
C ASN A 73 -17.54 -17.62 1.85
N ALA A 74 -17.05 -17.67 0.60
CA ALA A 74 -15.95 -16.81 0.16
C ALA A 74 -16.37 -15.33 0.06
N ALA A 75 -17.61 -15.05 -0.34
CA ALA A 75 -18.16 -13.70 -0.38
C ALA A 75 -18.42 -13.14 1.03
N LEU A 76 -19.00 -13.92 1.95
CA LEU A 76 -19.22 -13.47 3.33
C LEU A 76 -17.89 -13.15 4.04
N GLY A 77 -16.86 -14.00 3.87
CA GLY A 77 -15.56 -13.80 4.50
C GLY A 77 -14.83 -12.55 4.01
N ASN A 78 -14.87 -12.25 2.70
CA ASN A 78 -14.26 -11.05 2.13
C ASN A 78 -15.01 -9.77 2.50
N VAL A 79 -16.34 -9.79 2.51
CA VAL A 79 -17.14 -8.61 2.89
C VAL A 79 -16.94 -8.27 4.37
N ALA A 80 -16.95 -9.26 5.26
CA ALA A 80 -16.75 -9.06 6.69
C ALA A 80 -15.30 -8.62 7.02
N SER A 81 -14.29 -9.24 6.41
CA SER A 81 -12.89 -8.88 6.65
C SER A 81 -12.55 -7.48 6.14
N ASN A 82 -13.06 -7.07 4.97
CA ASN A 82 -12.86 -5.70 4.45
C ASN A 82 -13.52 -4.62 5.33
N LEU A 83 -14.68 -4.91 5.93
CA LEU A 83 -15.33 -4.01 6.90
C LEU A 83 -14.50 -3.85 8.18
N LEU A 84 -14.00 -4.96 8.74
CA LEU A 84 -13.16 -4.93 9.93
C LEU A 84 -11.83 -4.21 9.67
N ILE A 85 -11.18 -4.51 8.55
CA ILE A 85 -9.94 -3.83 8.13
C ILE A 85 -10.22 -2.32 7.98
N ASN A 86 -11.28 -1.90 7.30
CA ASN A 86 -11.60 -0.49 7.12
C ASN A 86 -11.98 0.25 8.42
N MET A 87 -12.53 -0.45 9.43
CA MET A 87 -12.82 0.12 10.74
C MET A 87 -11.56 0.30 11.61
N PHE A 88 -10.64 -0.66 11.59
CA PHE A 88 -9.42 -0.63 12.41
C PHE A 88 -8.21 0.03 11.72
N THR A 89 -8.29 0.31 10.42
CA THR A 89 -7.23 1.03 9.71
C THR A 89 -7.26 2.51 10.09
N PRO A 90 -6.15 3.09 10.58
CA PRO A 90 -6.08 4.51 10.89
C PRO A 90 -6.24 5.34 9.60
N LYS A 91 -6.82 6.55 9.70
CA LYS A 91 -7.23 7.38 8.52
C LYS A 91 -6.11 7.58 7.49
N ASN A 92 -4.86 7.67 7.93
CA ASN A 92 -3.67 7.84 7.10
C ASN A 92 -3.23 6.59 6.33
N GLN A 93 -3.77 5.41 6.63
CA GLN A 93 -3.51 4.15 5.92
C GLN A 93 -4.73 3.65 5.15
N LYS A 94 -5.85 4.37 5.17
CA LYS A 94 -7.03 4.01 4.37
C LYS A 94 -6.76 4.28 2.90
N ALA A 95 -7.25 3.40 2.04
CA ALA A 95 -7.21 3.63 0.60
C ALA A 95 -7.99 4.90 0.25
N ALA A 96 -7.47 5.70 -0.68
CA ALA A 96 -8.10 6.94 -1.11
C ALA A 96 -9.49 6.64 -1.69
N THR A 97 -10.52 7.31 -1.16
CA THR A 97 -11.88 7.20 -1.67
C THR A 97 -12.07 8.11 -2.88
N LYS A 98 -13.13 7.85 -3.67
CA LYS A 98 -13.50 8.73 -4.79
C LYS A 98 -13.78 10.16 -4.32
N GLN A 99 -14.26 10.33 -3.09
CA GLN A 99 -14.48 11.63 -2.48
C GLN A 99 -13.15 12.31 -2.14
N ASP A 100 -12.19 11.60 -1.55
CA ASP A 100 -10.85 12.15 -1.30
C ASP A 100 -10.16 12.60 -2.59
N LEU A 101 -10.37 11.87 -3.70
CA LEU A 101 -9.87 12.24 -5.02
C LEU A 101 -10.60 13.47 -5.59
N ALA A 102 -11.90 13.62 -5.33
CA ALA A 102 -12.67 14.79 -5.74
C ALA A 102 -12.26 16.02 -4.92
N ASP A 103 -12.04 15.87 -3.62
CA ASP A 103 -11.57 16.92 -2.71
C ASP A 103 -10.13 17.33 -3.05
N PHE A 104 -9.26 16.36 -3.33
CA PHE A 104 -7.91 16.61 -3.83
C PHE A 104 -7.95 17.39 -5.15
N LYS A 105 -8.79 16.96 -6.10
CA LYS A 105 -9.00 17.69 -7.36
C LYS A 105 -9.56 19.08 -7.09
N ALA A 106 -10.51 19.28 -6.20
CA ALA A 106 -11.02 20.62 -5.87
C ALA A 106 -9.92 21.52 -5.28
N HIS A 107 -9.06 20.97 -4.42
CA HIS A 107 -7.95 21.69 -3.81
C HIS A 107 -6.85 22.03 -4.83
N TYR A 108 -6.57 21.13 -5.75
CA TYR A 108 -5.56 21.30 -6.80
C TYR A 108 -6.07 22.14 -7.99
N ASN A 109 -7.35 22.02 -8.33
CA ASN A 109 -8.02 22.76 -9.40
C ASN A 109 -8.39 24.21 -9.02
N GLY A 110 -8.03 24.67 -7.81
CA GLY A 110 -8.26 26.04 -7.34
C GLY A 110 -7.45 27.13 -8.05
N GLY A 111 -7.24 27.01 -9.36
CA GLY A 111 -6.56 27.99 -10.21
C GLY A 111 -5.43 27.38 -11.03
N ARG A 112 -5.39 27.71 -12.34
CA ARG A 112 -4.29 27.39 -13.26
C ARG A 112 -2.96 27.99 -12.78
N PHE A 113 -3.03 29.13 -12.11
CA PHE A 113 -1.89 29.91 -11.68
C PHE A 113 -1.67 29.78 -10.18
N ARG A 114 -0.42 29.58 -9.76
CA ARG A 114 -0.03 29.50 -8.35
C ARG A 114 1.02 30.55 -8.01
N PRO A 115 0.85 31.35 -6.95
CA PRO A 115 1.84 32.37 -6.60
C PRO A 115 3.16 31.74 -6.16
N VAL A 116 4.28 32.26 -6.66
CA VAL A 116 5.62 31.82 -6.28
C VAL A 116 6.13 32.70 -5.15
N LEU A 117 5.88 32.29 -3.91
CA LEU A 117 6.17 33.11 -2.71
C LEU A 117 7.66 33.41 -2.50
N ASN A 118 8.55 32.55 -3.03
CA ASN A 118 10.00 32.69 -2.90
C ASN A 118 10.63 33.50 -4.04
N CYS A 119 9.84 34.08 -4.93
CA CYS A 119 10.33 34.91 -6.02
C CYS A 119 10.01 36.38 -5.70
N PRO A 120 11.03 37.25 -5.53
CA PRO A 120 10.77 38.67 -5.36
C PRO A 120 10.11 39.24 -6.62
N PRO A 121 9.33 40.33 -6.50
CA PRO A 121 8.75 40.99 -7.65
C PRO A 121 9.85 41.49 -8.60
N ASN A 122 9.58 41.45 -9.90
CA ASN A 122 10.51 41.94 -10.93
C ASN A 122 10.77 43.45 -10.78
N GLU A 123 11.71 43.98 -11.55
CA GLU A 123 12.05 45.43 -11.61
C GLU A 123 10.81 46.32 -11.83
N LEU A 124 9.77 45.77 -12.46
CA LEU A 124 8.49 46.43 -12.73
C LEU A 124 7.46 46.32 -11.59
N GLY A 125 7.75 45.59 -10.51
CA GLY A 125 6.85 45.39 -9.36
C GLY A 125 5.80 44.28 -9.54
N GLN A 126 5.93 43.45 -10.58
CA GLN A 126 5.01 42.35 -10.86
C GLN A 126 5.31 41.13 -10.00
N THR A 127 4.26 40.43 -9.53
CA THR A 127 4.40 39.20 -8.76
C THR A 127 4.47 37.97 -9.67
N ALA A 128 5.29 37.00 -9.30
CA ALA A 128 5.47 35.75 -10.02
C ALA A 128 4.34 34.75 -9.74
N TYR A 129 3.81 34.17 -10.80
CA TYR A 129 2.86 33.06 -10.78
C TYR A 129 3.39 31.91 -11.63
N PHE A 130 3.25 30.68 -11.15
CA PHE A 130 3.56 29.47 -11.89
C PHE A 130 2.30 28.98 -12.61
N ASP A 131 2.38 28.84 -13.92
CA ASP A 131 1.33 28.24 -14.76
C ASP A 131 1.46 26.72 -14.71
N LEU A 132 0.47 26.04 -14.11
CA LEU A 132 0.46 24.58 -13.97
C LEU A 132 0.23 23.84 -15.29
N GLU A 133 -0.33 24.48 -16.33
CA GLU A 133 -0.53 23.85 -17.64
C GLU A 133 0.71 23.92 -18.51
N LYS A 134 1.34 25.10 -18.56
CA LYS A 134 2.52 25.36 -19.39
C LYS A 134 3.85 25.05 -18.69
N ASN A 135 3.83 24.92 -17.36
CA ASN A 135 5.02 24.79 -16.50
C ASN A 135 5.99 25.97 -16.66
N GLU A 136 5.45 27.18 -16.79
CA GLU A 136 6.20 28.42 -16.97
C GLU A 136 5.93 29.41 -15.83
N VAL A 137 6.88 30.31 -15.57
CA VAL A 137 6.71 31.41 -14.61
C VAL A 137 6.28 32.66 -15.36
N ILE A 138 5.13 33.21 -15.00
CA ILE A 138 4.54 34.41 -15.59
C ILE A 138 4.49 35.50 -14.51
N PHE A 139 4.78 36.73 -14.91
CA PHE A 139 4.70 37.89 -14.03
C PHE A 139 3.46 38.71 -14.36
N SER A 140 2.66 39.03 -13.34
CA SER A 140 1.44 39.82 -13.48
C SER A 140 1.27 40.78 -12.30
N TYR A 141 0.68 41.94 -12.57
CA TYR A 141 0.22 42.87 -11.54
C TYR A 141 -1.08 42.43 -10.90
N GLN A 142 -1.91 41.70 -11.65
CA GLN A 142 -3.19 41.20 -11.17
C GLN A 142 -3.01 39.84 -10.52
N LYS A 143 -3.78 39.61 -9.46
CA LYS A 143 -3.78 38.31 -8.82
C LYS A 143 -4.49 37.29 -9.70
N LEU A 144 -3.72 36.32 -10.17
CA LEU A 144 -4.21 35.19 -10.96
C LEU A 144 -4.54 34.06 -9.98
N TYR A 145 -5.81 33.93 -9.60
CA TYR A 145 -6.38 32.81 -8.84
C TYR A 145 -7.55 32.19 -9.61
#